data_AF-A0AAW9ECG2-F1
#
_entry.id   AF-A0AAW9ECG2-F1
#
_cell.length_a   1.000
_cell.length_b   1.000
_cell.length_c   1.000
_cell.angle_alpha   90.00
_cell.angle_beta   90.00
_cell.angle_gamma   90.00
#
_symmetry.space_group_name_H-M   'P 1'
#
loop_
_entity.id
_entity.type
_entity.pdbx_description
1 polymer ?
#
loop_
_entity_poly.entity_id
_entity_poly.type
_entity_poly.pdbx_seq_one_letter_code
_entity_poly.pdbx_strand_id
1 'polypeptide(L)'
;SKGVEDRTRKLMEVTRLRDTPILTFMNKLDRDIRDPMELMDEVETELKIACSPVTWPIGCGKLFKGVYHILRDETYLYQTGQGHTIQN
;
A
#
# COMPACT_ATOMS: atom_id res chain seq x y z
N SER A 1 -11.49 -5.67 -0.75
CA SER A 1 -10.09 -5.72 -1.22
C SER A 1 -9.57 -7.14 -1.05
N LYS A 2 -8.84 -7.69 -2.04
CA LYS A 2 -8.15 -8.96 -1.86
C LYS A 2 -6.81 -8.62 -1.21
N GLY A 3 -6.54 -9.14 -0.02
CA GLY A 3 -5.28 -8.93 0.70
C GLY A 3 -4.16 -9.74 0.06
N VAL A 4 -3.46 -10.56 0.84
CA VAL A 4 -2.38 -11.39 0.30
C VAL A 4 -2.94 -12.58 -0.49
N GLU A 5 -2.71 -12.62 -1.80
CA GLU A 5 -3.09 -13.74 -2.65
C GLU A 5 -2.02 -14.85 -2.69
N ASP A 6 -2.41 -16.09 -2.99
CA ASP A 6 -1.50 -17.25 -3.05
C ASP A 6 -0.30 -17.04 -3.99
N ARG A 7 -0.50 -16.32 -5.10
CA ARG A 7 0.58 -15.99 -6.03
C ARG A 7 1.62 -15.07 -5.39
N THR A 8 1.18 -14.10 -4.57
CA THR A 8 2.07 -13.20 -3.83
C THR A 8 2.91 -13.99 -2.83
N ARG A 9 2.33 -14.98 -2.15
CA ARG A 9 3.07 -15.85 -1.22
C ARG A 9 4.18 -16.65 -1.92
N LYS A 10 3.89 -17.23 -3.09
CA LYS A 10 4.88 -17.97 -3.89
C LYS A 10 6.01 -17.07 -4.42
N LEU A 11 5.68 -15.86 -4.87
CA LEU A 11 6.69 -14.89 -5.29
C LEU A 11 7.62 -14.51 -4.13
N MET A 12 7.05 -14.30 -2.94
CA MET A 12 7.82 -13.97 -1.74
C MET A 12 8.77 -15.08 -1.29
N GLU A 13 8.40 -16.35 -1.50
CA GLU A 13 9.28 -17.48 -1.24
C GLU A 13 10.51 -17.47 -2.16
N VAL A 14 10.32 -17.13 -3.43
CA VAL A 14 11.43 -17.04 -4.40
C VAL A 14 12.31 -15.81 -4.15
N THR A 15 11.72 -14.65 -3.80
CA THR A 15 12.51 -13.42 -3.55
C THR A 15 13.37 -13.54 -2.30
N ARG A 16 12.93 -14.31 -1.29
CA ARG A 16 13.72 -14.61 -0.09
C ARG A 16 15.00 -15.39 -0.37
N LEU A 17 15.03 -16.25 -1.39
CA LEU A 17 16.22 -17.04 -1.72
C LEU A 17 17.43 -16.20 -2.14
N ARG A 18 17.22 -14.93 -2.48
CA ARG A 18 18.25 -14.02 -2.98
C ARG A 18 18.34 -12.70 -2.21
N ASP A 19 17.69 -12.61 -1.05
CA ASP A 19 17.57 -11.37 -0.28
C ASP A 19 17.17 -10.16 -1.14
N THR A 20 16.32 -10.40 -2.16
CA THR A 20 15.90 -9.37 -3.11
C THR A 20 15.09 -8.29 -2.37
N PRO A 21 15.44 -7.00 -2.48
CA PRO A 21 14.68 -5.92 -1.86
C PRO A 21 13.23 -5.89 -2.35
N ILE A 22 12.29 -5.63 -1.44
CA ILE A 22 10.84 -5.70 -1.71
C ILE A 22 10.21 -4.35 -1.40
N LEU A 23 9.53 -3.78 -2.38
CA LEU A 23 8.63 -2.65 -2.20
C LEU A 23 7.18 -3.12 -2.30
N THR A 24 6.36 -2.72 -1.33
CA THR A 24 4.93 -3.02 -1.28
C THR A 24 4.13 -1.78 -1.66
N PHE A 25 3.20 -1.92 -2.60
CA PHE A 25 2.27 -0.86 -2.98
C PHE A 25 0.83 -1.31 -2.72
N MET A 26 0.16 -0.65 -1.77
CA MET A 26 -1.25 -0.88 -1.44
C MET A 26 -2.14 -0.19 -2.48
N ASN A 27 -2.72 -0.97 -3.39
CA ASN A 27 -3.56 -0.44 -4.48
C ASN A 27 -5.05 -0.40 -4.10
N LYS A 28 -5.83 0.37 -4.88
CA LYS A 28 -7.30 0.50 -4.81
C LYS A 28 -7.83 1.26 -3.59
N LEU A 29 -7.08 2.27 -3.14
CA LEU A 29 -7.50 3.18 -2.06
C LEU A 29 -8.79 3.98 -2.40
N ASP A 30 -9.16 4.04 -3.69
CA ASP A 30 -10.41 4.63 -4.20
C ASP A 30 -11.67 3.82 -3.87
N ARG A 31 -11.51 2.58 -3.37
CA ARG A 31 -12.62 1.72 -2.96
C ARG A 31 -12.64 1.58 -1.44
N ASP A 32 -13.78 1.15 -0.90
CA ASP A 32 -13.86 0.76 0.51
C ASP A 32 -12.88 -0.39 0.75
N ILE A 33 -11.76 -0.05 1.36
CA ILE A 33 -10.70 -0.97 1.73
C ILE A 33 -10.87 -1.34 3.20
N ARG A 34 -10.31 -2.51 3.55
CA ARG A 34 -10.02 -2.84 4.95
C ARG A 34 -9.11 -1.78 5.55
N ASP A 35 -9.11 -1.67 6.87
CA ASP A 35 -8.27 -0.73 7.60
C ASP A 35 -6.80 -0.89 7.13
N PRO A 36 -6.09 0.21 6.79
CA PRO A 36 -4.68 0.16 6.43
C PRO A 36 -3.80 -0.54 7.47
N MET A 37 -4.12 -0.44 8.77
CA MET A 37 -3.43 -1.18 9.83
C MET A 37 -3.67 -2.68 9.70
N GLU A 38 -4.92 -3.13 9.55
CA GLU A 38 -5.23 -4.55 9.35
C GLU A 38 -4.53 -5.13 8.11
N LEU A 39 -4.47 -4.35 7.03
CA LEU A 39 -3.78 -4.76 5.80
C LEU A 39 -2.26 -4.88 6.02
N MET A 40 -1.68 -3.99 6.81
CA MET A 40 -0.27 -4.06 7.17
C MET A 40 0.02 -5.31 8.01
N ASP A 41 -0.80 -5.57 9.04
CA ASP A 41 -0.70 -6.75 9.90
C ASP A 41 -0.86 -8.06 9.10
N GLU A 42 -1.79 -8.09 8.14
CA GLU A 42 -1.98 -9.22 7.21
C GLU A 42 -0.72 -9.45 6.38
N VAL A 43 -0.12 -8.39 5.83
CA VAL A 43 1.12 -8.50 5.06
C VAL A 43 2.28 -8.99 5.92
N GLU A 44 2.45 -8.45 7.13
CA GLU A 44 3.52 -8.88 8.03
C GLU A 44 3.38 -10.36 8.41
N THR A 45 2.15 -10.78 8.74
CA THR A 45 1.86 -12.15 9.15
C THR A 45 2.03 -13.13 7.99
N GLU A 46 1.44 -12.82 6.84
CA GLU A 46 1.38 -13.76 5.72
C GLU A 46 2.69 -13.82 4.94
N LEU A 47 3.37 -12.69 4.84
CA LEU A 47 4.62 -12.58 4.11
C LEU A 47 5.84 -12.58 5.02
N LYS A 48 5.72 -12.62 6.35
CA LYS A 48 6.84 -12.70 7.30
C LYS A 48 7.93 -11.66 7.00
N ILE A 49 7.51 -10.43 6.74
CA ILE A 49 8.38 -9.29 6.44
C ILE A 49 7.90 -8.10 7.26
N ALA A 50 8.81 -7.37 7.89
CA ALA A 50 8.44 -6.15 8.61
C ALA A 50 7.98 -5.07 7.62
N CYS A 51 6.86 -4.42 7.90
CA CYS A 51 6.35 -3.31 7.11
C CYS A 51 6.79 -1.99 7.72
N SER A 52 7.40 -1.13 6.90
CA SER A 52 7.70 0.25 7.27
C SER A 52 6.92 1.18 6.34
N PRO A 53 5.85 1.84 6.80
CA PRO A 53 5.08 2.74 5.95
C PRO A 53 5.93 3.97 5.59
N VAL A 54 6.05 4.24 4.29
CA VAL A 54 6.64 5.49 3.77
C VAL A 54 5.55 6.54 3.56
N THR A 55 4.39 6.09 3.10
CA THR A 55 3.19 6.90 2.93
C THR A 55 2.02 6.27 3.67
N TRP A 56 1.10 7.11 4.17
CA TRP A 56 -0.11 6.69 4.88
C TRP A 56 -1.35 7.28 4.22
N PRO A 57 -2.40 6.49 3.93
CA PRO A 57 -3.61 7.00 3.29
C PRO A 57 -4.41 7.91 4.22
N ILE A 58 -4.92 9.01 3.67
CA ILE A 58 -5.84 9.92 4.35
C ILE A 58 -7.25 9.64 3.84
N GLY A 59 -8.02 8.92 4.67
CA GLY A 59 -9.34 8.40 4.29
C GLY A 59 -9.26 7.22 3.33
N CYS A 60 -10.42 6.70 2.92
CA CYS A 60 -10.55 5.60 1.96
C CYS A 60 -11.85 5.71 1.17
N GLY A 61 -11.96 4.98 0.06
CA GLY A 61 -13.17 4.95 -0.76
C GLY A 61 -13.55 6.34 -1.28
N LYS A 62 -14.81 6.72 -1.11
CA LYS A 62 -15.31 8.07 -1.48
C LYS A 62 -14.70 9.19 -0.63
N LEU A 63 -14.13 8.86 0.52
CA LEU A 63 -13.50 9.80 1.44
C LEU A 63 -11.98 9.85 1.26
N PHE A 64 -11.41 9.15 0.28
CA PHE A 64 -9.99 9.21 0.00
C PHE A 64 -9.59 10.64 -0.41
N LYS A 65 -8.72 11.27 0.37
CA LYS A 65 -8.25 12.66 0.17
C LYS A 65 -6.80 12.76 -0.28
N GLY A 66 -6.04 11.67 -0.22
CA GLY A 66 -4.63 11.68 -0.55
C GLY A 66 -3.80 10.80 0.36
N VAL A 67 -2.50 11.05 0.39
CA VAL A 67 -1.54 10.32 1.22
C VAL A 67 -0.63 11.30 1.95
N TYR A 68 -0.32 10.98 3.20
CA TYR A 68 0.69 11.66 4.00
C TYR A 68 2.03 10.94 3.83
N HIS A 69 3.11 11.66 3.58
CA HIS A 69 4.45 11.10 3.42
C HIS A 69 5.25 11.26 4.72
N ILE A 70 5.40 10.15 5.44
CA ILE A 70 5.93 10.12 6.81
C ILE A 70 7.36 10.67 6.87
N LEU A 71 8.22 10.30 5.92
CA LEU A 71 9.63 10.72 5.94
C LEU A 71 9.85 12.18 5.50
N ARG A 72 8.86 12.81 4.87
CA ARG A 72 8.98 14.16 4.30
C ARG A 72 8.15 15.19 5.05
N ASP A 73 7.28 14.75 5.96
CA ASP A 73 6.32 15.61 6.66
C ASP A 73 5.46 16.44 5.68
N GLU A 74 5.03 15.80 4.59
CA GLU A 74 4.28 16.42 3.49
C GLU A 74 2.99 15.64 3.19
N THR A 75 1.96 16.33 2.70
CA THR A 75 0.72 15.69 2.27
C THR A 75 0.52 15.88 0.77
N TYR A 76 0.31 14.76 0.06
CA TYR A 76 -0.07 14.75 -1.35
C TYR A 76 -1.57 14.56 -1.46
N LEU A 77 -2.28 15.60 -1.91
CA LEU A 77 -3.74 15.57 -2.04
C LEU A 77 -4.16 14.86 -3.33
N TYR A 78 -5.11 13.94 -3.20
CA TYR A 78 -5.70 13.23 -4.33
C TYR A 78 -6.87 14.01 -4.92
N GLN A 79 -6.89 14.14 -6.24
CA GLN A 79 -8.04 14.66 -6.97
C GLN A 79 -8.63 13.59 -7.89
N THR A 80 -9.90 13.27 -7.66
CA THR A 80 -10.64 12.30 -8.47
C THR A 80 -10.70 12.74 -9.94
N GLY A 81 -10.51 11.78 -10.85
CA GLY A 81 -10.69 11.99 -12.29
C GLY A 81 -9.45 12.48 -13.04
N GLN A 82 -8.31 12.65 -12.36
CA GLN A 82 -7.05 13.11 -12.96
C GLN A 82 -6.09 11.98 -13.34
N GLY A 83 -6.56 10.74 -13.49
CA GLY A 83 -5.69 9.58 -13.78
C GLY A 83 -4.94 9.63 -15.13
N HIS A 84 -5.29 10.58 -16.00
CA HIS A 84 -4.64 10.82 -17.30
C HIS A 84 -3.57 11.93 -17.24
N THR A 85 -3.42 12.60 -16.09
CA THR A 85 -2.54 13.75 -15.90
C THR A 85 -1.57 13.47 -14.77
N ILE A 86 -0.28 13.74 -14.98
CA ILE A 86 0.68 13.76 -13.87
C ILE A 86 0.40 15.04 -13.08
N GLN A 87 -0.02 14.89 -11.84
CA GLN A 87 -0.22 16.02 -10.93
C GLN A 87 1.15 16.49 -10.46
N ASN A 88 1.48 17.75 -10.76
CA ASN A 88 2.71 18.42 -10.32
C ASN A 88 2.55 18.98 -8.91
#